data_AF-A0A5S4FE32-F1
#
_entry.id   AF-A0A5S4FE32-F1
#
_cell.length_a   1.000
_cell.length_b   1.000
_cell.length_c   1.000
_cell.angle_alpha   90.00
_cell.angle_beta   90.00
_cell.angle_gamma   90.00
#
_symmetry.space_group_name_H-M   'P 1'
#
loop_
_entity.id
_entity.type
_entity.pdbx_description
1 polymer ?
#
loop_
_entity_poly.entity_id
_entity_poly.type
_entity_poly.pdbx_seq_one_letter_code
_entity_poly.pdbx_strand_id
1 'polypeptide(L)'
;MKEPRKKLGCRVEIVDMLHSPARTRAVGELLIGQRGTVADVLRGGTLALVELDADWADLPGGVRRWPVQWDDLLICTIESGPDAPGSDYRLGLSGSGRDAIQHAVSTDTKNSLCGEEVYPLHFCGWSISFTPTTKRACAICVQVVREQATPDR
;
A
#
# COMPACT_ATOMS: atom_id res chain seq x y z
N MET A 1 -23.10 -5.01 6.85
CA MET A 1 -22.21 -3.84 6.96
C MET A 1 -20.83 -4.27 6.51
N LYS A 2 -20.35 -3.77 5.35
CA LYS A 2 -19.07 -4.16 4.73
C LYS A 2 -17.90 -3.40 5.38
N GLU A 3 -16.76 -4.08 5.45
CA GLU A 3 -15.74 -3.99 6.50
C GLU A 3 -14.93 -2.68 6.61
N PRO A 4 -14.68 -2.16 7.83
CA PRO A 4 -13.74 -1.06 8.09
C PRO A 4 -12.28 -1.40 7.71
N ARG A 5 -11.96 -2.67 7.46
CA ARG A 5 -10.63 -3.16 7.09
C ARG A 5 -10.11 -2.67 5.73
N LYS A 6 -11.00 -2.25 4.82
CA LYS A 6 -10.60 -1.71 3.51
C LYS A 6 -9.85 -0.38 3.56
N LYS A 7 -9.84 0.29 4.72
CA LYS A 7 -9.24 1.63 4.87
C LYS A 7 -7.85 1.64 5.51
N LEU A 8 -7.35 0.47 5.93
CA LEU A 8 -5.99 0.35 6.48
C LEU A 8 -4.95 0.53 5.36
N GLY A 9 -3.86 1.22 5.66
CA GLY A 9 -2.80 1.51 4.70
C GLY A 9 -3.13 2.63 3.70
N CYS A 10 -4.34 3.19 3.74
CA CYS A 10 -4.70 4.32 2.90
C CYS A 10 -3.87 5.55 3.25
N ARG A 11 -3.48 6.30 2.21
CA ARG A 11 -2.85 7.61 2.33
C ARG A 11 -3.92 8.66 2.58
N VAL A 12 -3.69 9.51 3.56
CA VAL A 12 -4.64 10.54 3.99
C VAL A 12 -3.94 11.85 4.26
N GLU A 13 -4.70 12.93 4.13
CA GLU A 13 -4.35 14.27 4.57
C GLU A 13 -5.37 14.71 5.62
N ILE A 14 -4.90 15.34 6.69
CA ILE A 14 -5.76 15.93 7.71
C ILE A 14 -6.23 17.29 7.18
N VAL A 15 -7.52 17.45 6.91
CA VAL A 15 -8.07 18.69 6.33
C VAL A 15 -8.90 19.51 7.31
N ASP A 16 -9.40 18.87 8.37
CA ASP A 16 -10.12 19.51 9.47
C ASP A 16 -9.77 18.78 10.78
N MET A 17 -10.27 19.27 11.90
CA MET A 17 -10.18 18.67 13.22
C MET A 17 -11.49 18.77 13.99
N LEU A 18 -12.55 19.36 13.43
CA LEU A 18 -13.79 19.66 14.16
C LEU A 18 -14.38 18.44 14.85
N HIS A 19 -14.33 17.26 14.22
CA HIS A 19 -14.99 16.04 14.72
C HIS A 19 -14.07 15.18 15.58
N SER A 20 -12.76 15.41 15.52
CA SER A 20 -11.72 14.64 16.19
C SER A 20 -11.76 14.71 17.72
N PRO A 21 -11.14 13.74 18.42
CA PRO A 21 -11.11 13.73 19.88
C PRO A 21 -10.52 15.03 20.44
N ALA A 22 -11.08 15.54 21.55
CA ALA A 22 -10.67 16.83 22.12
C ALA A 22 -9.16 16.97 22.36
N ARG A 23 -8.47 15.88 22.71
CA ARG A 23 -7.00 15.86 22.87
C ARG A 23 -6.26 16.06 21.55
N THR A 24 -6.73 15.46 20.45
CA THR A 24 -6.17 15.68 19.11
C THR A 24 -6.45 17.12 18.65
N ARG A 25 -7.68 17.61 18.87
CA ARG A 25 -8.08 18.98 18.49
C ARG A 25 -7.27 20.07 19.18
N ALA A 26 -6.83 19.85 20.41
CA ALA A 26 -6.03 20.81 21.16
C ALA A 26 -4.71 21.18 20.47
N VAL A 27 -4.23 20.34 19.55
CA VAL A 27 -3.04 20.59 18.72
C VAL A 27 -3.39 20.63 17.23
N GLY A 28 -4.66 20.84 16.89
CA GLY A 28 -5.19 20.69 15.53
C GLY A 28 -4.52 21.60 14.50
N GLU A 29 -4.18 22.83 14.88
CA GLU A 29 -3.47 23.79 14.00
C GLU A 29 -2.12 23.27 13.49
N LEU A 30 -1.46 22.38 14.25
CA LEU A 30 -0.19 21.76 13.87
C LEU A 30 -0.37 20.49 13.03
N LEU A 31 -1.57 19.91 13.07
CA LEU A 31 -1.90 18.64 12.42
C LEU A 31 -2.61 18.84 11.08
N ILE A 32 -3.36 19.92 10.90
CA ILE A 32 -4.03 20.24 9.63
C ILE A 32 -2.97 20.45 8.53
N GLY A 33 -3.21 19.87 7.37
CA GLY A 33 -2.29 19.81 6.23
C GLY A 33 -1.24 18.69 6.33
N GLN A 34 -1.11 18.03 7.49
CA GLN A 34 -0.19 16.90 7.62
C GLN A 34 -0.73 15.68 6.89
N ARG A 35 0.21 14.94 6.28
CA ARG A 35 -0.06 13.71 5.55
C ARG A 35 0.43 12.49 6.33
N GLY A 36 -0.24 11.38 6.08
CA GLY A 36 0.12 10.13 6.73
C GLY A 36 -0.56 8.91 6.14
N THR A 37 -0.39 7.81 6.85
CA THR A 37 -0.95 6.50 6.50
C THR A 37 -1.86 6.02 7.62
N VAL A 38 -3.02 5.48 7.27
CA VAL A 38 -3.93 4.88 8.26
C VAL A 38 -3.31 3.57 8.79
N ALA A 39 -2.81 3.61 10.01
CA ALA A 39 -2.15 2.49 10.68
C ALA A 39 -3.16 1.55 11.37
N ASP A 40 -4.27 2.09 11.87
CA ASP A 40 -5.32 1.29 12.52
C ASP A 40 -6.70 1.97 12.41
N VAL A 41 -7.78 1.24 12.70
CA VAL A 41 -9.15 1.76 12.77
C VAL A 41 -9.74 1.49 14.15
N LEU A 42 -10.06 2.57 14.86
CA LEU A 42 -10.50 2.54 16.25
C LEU A 42 -12.02 2.74 16.37
N ARG A 43 -12.56 2.45 17.55
CA ARG A 43 -13.96 2.73 17.96
C ARG A 43 -15.02 2.25 16.96
N GLY A 44 -14.88 1.02 16.48
CA GLY A 44 -15.88 0.41 15.60
C GLY A 44 -15.95 1.03 14.19
N GLY A 45 -14.91 1.76 13.76
CA GLY A 45 -14.83 2.28 12.39
C GLY A 45 -14.88 3.79 12.26
N THR A 46 -15.08 4.54 13.34
CA THR A 46 -15.28 6.00 13.27
C THR A 46 -13.96 6.78 13.30
N LEU A 47 -12.95 6.26 13.99
CA LEU A 47 -11.64 6.90 14.10
C LEU A 47 -10.59 6.14 13.28
N ALA A 48 -9.76 6.88 12.56
CA ALA A 48 -8.51 6.39 12.01
C ALA A 48 -7.36 6.71 12.97
N LEU A 49 -6.46 5.76 13.20
CA LEU A 49 -5.16 6.04 13.77
C LEU A 49 -4.20 6.35 12.61
N VAL A 50 -3.84 7.61 12.44
CA VAL A 50 -2.99 8.08 11.34
C VAL A 50 -1.55 8.17 11.83
N GLU A 51 -0.63 7.48 11.14
CA GLU A 51 0.81 7.65 11.30
C GLU A 51 1.29 8.70 10.31
N LEU A 52 1.77 9.84 10.83
CA LEU A 52 2.19 10.99 10.02
C LEU A 52 3.59 10.78 9.43
N ASP A 53 3.83 11.36 8.26
CA ASP A 53 5.10 11.23 7.54
C ASP A 53 6.19 12.20 8.03
N ALA A 54 5.80 13.24 8.76
CA ALA A 54 6.72 14.26 9.26
C ALA A 54 7.76 13.67 10.23
N ASP A 55 8.91 14.34 10.33
CA ASP A 55 9.93 13.96 11.30
C ASP A 55 9.37 14.09 12.73
N TRP A 56 9.89 13.28 13.66
CA TRP A 56 9.43 13.35 15.05
C TRP A 56 9.71 14.73 15.67
N ALA A 57 10.73 15.45 15.20
CA ALA A 57 11.05 16.79 15.68
C ALA A 57 9.99 17.84 15.28
N ASP A 58 9.25 17.59 14.20
CA ASP A 58 8.26 18.52 13.64
C ASP A 58 6.84 18.27 14.17
N LEU A 59 6.66 17.20 14.96
CA LEU A 59 5.36 16.76 15.45
C LEU A 59 5.09 17.20 16.88
N PRO A 60 3.82 17.54 17.22
CA PRO A 60 3.48 17.97 18.56
C PRO A 60 3.82 16.89 19.60
N GLY A 61 4.76 17.21 20.49
CA GLY A 61 5.24 16.27 21.52
C GLY A 61 5.96 15.03 20.98
N GLY A 62 6.45 15.06 19.73
CA GLY A 62 7.13 13.92 19.09
C GLY A 62 6.22 12.73 18.79
N VAL A 63 4.91 12.91 18.89
CA VAL A 63 3.93 11.83 18.69
C VAL A 63 3.67 11.65 17.19
N ARG A 64 3.96 10.45 16.68
CA ARG A 64 3.75 10.09 15.26
C ARG A 64 2.34 9.61 14.92
N ARG A 65 1.60 9.11 15.91
CA ARG A 65 0.29 8.47 15.69
C ARG A 65 -0.82 9.25 16.35
N TRP A 66 -1.77 9.70 15.54
CA TRP A 66 -2.87 10.55 15.98
C TRP A 66 -4.21 9.91 15.66
N PRO A 67 -5.14 9.82 16.65
CA PRO A 67 -6.51 9.43 16.37
C PRO A 67 -7.27 10.61 15.77
N VAL A 68 -7.78 10.44 14.54
CA VAL A 68 -8.50 11.46 13.75
C VAL A 68 -9.82 10.86 13.25
N GLN A 69 -10.90 11.63 13.23
CA GLN A 69 -12.18 11.17 12.63
C GLN A 69 -12.05 11.06 11.12
N TRP A 70 -12.77 10.10 10.52
CA TRP A 70 -12.79 9.97 9.06
C TRP A 70 -13.29 11.22 8.33
N ASP A 71 -14.24 11.95 8.90
CA ASP A 71 -14.81 13.15 8.28
C ASP A 71 -13.83 14.33 8.27
N ASP A 72 -12.78 14.26 9.09
CA ASP A 72 -11.69 15.23 9.17
C ASP A 72 -10.51 14.86 8.23
N LEU A 73 -10.61 13.73 7.52
CA LEU A 73 -9.57 13.21 6.65
C LEU A 73 -10.01 13.27 5.18
N LEU A 74 -9.10 13.77 4.34
CA LEU A 74 -9.17 13.56 2.92
C LEU A 74 -8.37 12.31 2.55
N ILE A 75 -9.03 11.29 2.01
CA ILE A 75 -8.32 10.15 1.43
C ILE A 75 -7.63 10.67 0.18
N CYS A 76 -6.30 10.73 0.21
CA CYS A 76 -5.52 10.94 -0.98
C CYS A 76 -5.74 9.68 -1.82
N THR A 77 -6.61 9.76 -2.83
CA THR A 77 -6.57 8.79 -3.91
C THR A 77 -5.13 8.73 -4.32
N ILE A 78 -4.55 7.53 -4.21
CA ILE A 78 -3.32 7.22 -4.90
C ILE A 78 -3.69 7.57 -6.35
N GLU A 79 -3.23 8.72 -6.85
CA GLU A 79 -2.80 8.73 -8.23
C GLU A 79 -1.79 7.60 -8.24
N SER A 80 -2.29 6.42 -8.62
CA SER A 80 -1.48 5.43 -9.25
C SER A 80 -0.86 6.25 -10.36
N GLY A 81 0.37 6.74 -10.16
CA GLY A 81 1.14 7.34 -11.24
C GLY A 81 0.93 6.41 -12.42
N PRO A 82 0.60 6.97 -13.60
CA PRO A 82 -0.19 6.31 -14.65
C PRO A 82 0.15 4.84 -14.65
N ASP A 83 -0.82 3.98 -14.31
CA ASP A 83 -0.66 2.53 -14.25
C ASP A 83 0.38 2.14 -15.30
N ALA A 84 1.63 1.94 -14.87
CA ALA A 84 2.65 1.48 -15.78
C ALA A 84 2.06 0.16 -16.24
N PRO A 85 1.61 0.07 -17.51
CA PRO A 85 0.47 -0.72 -17.96
C PRO A 85 0.38 -1.95 -17.09
N GLY A 86 -0.54 -1.89 -16.10
CA GLY A 86 -0.45 -2.68 -14.87
C GLY A 86 -0.03 -4.07 -15.25
N SER A 87 1.22 -4.45 -14.95
CA SER A 87 1.76 -5.68 -15.55
C SER A 87 0.77 -6.76 -15.18
N ASP A 88 0.22 -7.48 -16.16
CA ASP A 88 -0.79 -8.55 -15.99
C ASP A 88 -0.28 -9.74 -15.16
N TYR A 89 0.82 -9.51 -14.44
CA TYR A 89 1.64 -10.40 -13.69
C TYR A 89 1.61 -10.04 -12.21
N ARG A 90 1.03 -10.94 -11.42
CA ARG A 90 1.19 -10.97 -9.97
C ARG A 90 2.49 -11.67 -9.59
N LEU A 91 2.92 -11.43 -8.36
CA LEU A 91 4.11 -11.99 -7.75
C LEU A 91 3.85 -13.40 -7.22
N GLY A 92 4.59 -14.36 -7.74
CA GLY A 92 4.76 -15.69 -7.14
C GLY A 92 6.14 -15.82 -6.49
N LEU A 93 6.24 -16.65 -5.45
CA LEU A 93 7.53 -17.02 -4.86
C LEU A 93 7.82 -18.50 -5.06
N SER A 94 9.07 -18.84 -5.36
CA SER A 94 9.62 -20.17 -5.15
C SER A 94 10.76 -20.13 -4.14
N GLY A 95 11.09 -21.28 -3.53
CA GLY A 95 12.11 -21.38 -2.49
C GLY A 95 11.61 -20.94 -1.10
N SER A 96 12.55 -20.75 -0.16
CA SER A 96 12.22 -20.39 1.22
C SER A 96 13.19 -19.36 1.80
N GLY A 97 12.71 -18.58 2.77
CA GLY A 97 13.52 -17.64 3.53
C GLY A 97 14.21 -16.58 2.67
N ARG A 98 15.55 -16.48 2.82
CA ARG A 98 16.34 -15.44 2.14
C ARG A 98 16.64 -15.75 0.69
N ASP A 99 16.45 -17.00 0.27
CA ASP A 99 16.75 -17.47 -1.08
C ASP A 99 15.49 -17.52 -1.96
N ALA A 100 14.36 -16.98 -1.47
CA ALA A 100 13.12 -16.94 -2.22
C ALA A 100 13.26 -16.08 -3.50
N ILE A 101 12.90 -16.66 -4.64
CA ILE A 101 12.94 -16.01 -5.95
C ILE A 101 11.54 -15.49 -6.30
N GLN A 102 11.50 -14.27 -6.84
CA GLN A 102 10.28 -13.61 -7.29
C GLN A 102 10.00 -13.97 -8.75
N HIS A 103 8.80 -14.46 -9.02
CA HIS A 103 8.36 -14.87 -10.35
C HIS A 103 7.15 -14.09 -10.79
N ALA A 104 7.04 -13.87 -12.10
CA ALA A 104 5.85 -13.33 -12.73
C ALA A 104 4.83 -14.45 -12.93
N VAL A 105 3.60 -14.24 -12.47
CA VAL A 105 2.49 -15.21 -12.58
C VAL A 105 1.33 -14.48 -13.22
N SER A 106 0.74 -15.03 -14.29
CA SER A 106 -0.45 -14.43 -14.90
C SER A 106 -1.63 -14.43 -13.91
N THR A 107 -2.57 -13.51 -14.07
CA THR A 107 -3.79 -13.45 -13.25
C THR A 107 -4.60 -14.74 -13.29
N ASP A 108 -4.59 -15.44 -14.43
CA ASP A 108 -5.46 -16.58 -14.70
C ASP A 108 -4.81 -17.94 -14.42
N THR A 109 -3.51 -17.94 -14.06
CA THR A 109 -2.75 -19.17 -13.86
C THR A 109 -2.06 -19.20 -12.51
N LYS A 110 -1.72 -20.40 -12.03
CA LYS A 110 -0.90 -20.59 -10.81
C LYS A 110 0.58 -20.77 -11.11
N ASN A 111 0.92 -20.98 -12.38
CA ASN A 111 2.29 -21.25 -12.80
C ASN A 111 2.98 -19.93 -13.15
N SER A 112 4.27 -19.84 -12.83
CA SER A 112 5.07 -18.73 -13.28
C SER A 112 5.29 -18.77 -14.79
N LEU A 113 5.65 -17.63 -15.38
CA LEU A 113 6.00 -17.53 -16.80
C LEU A 113 7.19 -18.42 -17.19
N CYS A 114 8.10 -18.71 -16.25
CA CYS A 114 9.22 -19.62 -16.51
C CYS A 114 8.87 -21.10 -16.28
N GLY A 115 7.61 -21.42 -15.95
CA GLY A 115 7.14 -22.79 -15.71
C GLY A 115 7.43 -23.34 -14.32
N GLU A 116 8.08 -22.56 -13.45
CA GLU A 116 8.35 -22.94 -12.06
C GLU A 116 7.04 -22.95 -11.26
N GLU A 117 6.88 -23.95 -10.39
CA GLU A 117 5.82 -23.97 -9.41
C GLU A 117 6.08 -22.91 -8.34
N VAL A 118 5.09 -22.06 -8.13
CA VAL A 118 5.22 -20.90 -7.24
C VAL A 118 4.02 -20.83 -6.32
N TYR A 119 4.24 -20.21 -5.17
CA TYR A 119 3.17 -19.82 -4.27
C TYR A 119 2.80 -18.36 -4.56
N PRO A 120 1.60 -18.07 -5.14
CA PRO A 120 1.16 -16.71 -5.36
C PRO A 120 0.99 -16.00 -4.02
N LEU A 121 1.64 -14.85 -3.86
CA LEU A 121 1.50 -14.06 -2.64
C LEU A 121 0.18 -13.30 -2.67
N HIS A 122 -0.74 -13.75 -1.82
CA HIS A 122 -1.94 -12.99 -1.47
C HIS A 122 -1.69 -12.27 -0.14
N PHE A 123 -1.95 -10.96 -0.12
CA PHE A 123 -1.95 -10.17 1.11
C PHE A 123 -3.35 -9.57 1.28
N CYS A 124 -4.08 -10.02 2.30
CA CYS A 124 -5.42 -9.51 2.62
C CYS A 124 -6.42 -9.51 1.43
N GLY A 125 -6.35 -10.53 0.56
CA GLY A 125 -7.22 -10.65 -0.62
C GLY A 125 -6.74 -9.88 -1.85
N TRP A 126 -5.59 -9.22 -1.78
CA TRP A 126 -4.93 -8.56 -2.91
C TRP A 126 -3.74 -9.38 -3.39
N SER A 127 -3.46 -9.33 -4.69
CA SER A 127 -2.23 -9.86 -5.26
C SER A 127 -1.20 -8.75 -5.34
N ILE A 128 0.04 -9.06 -4.94
CA ILE A 128 1.17 -8.15 -5.10
C ILE A 128 1.60 -8.21 -6.57
N SER A 129 1.84 -7.08 -7.22
CA SER A 129 2.34 -7.06 -8.60
C SER A 129 3.79 -7.53 -8.69
N PHE A 130 4.15 -8.19 -9.79
CA PHE A 130 5.53 -8.55 -10.06
C PHE A 130 6.33 -7.31 -10.49
N THR A 131 7.50 -7.11 -9.88
CA THR A 131 8.38 -5.98 -10.20
C THR A 131 9.68 -6.49 -10.82
N PRO A 132 9.92 -6.30 -12.14
CA PRO A 132 11.05 -6.90 -12.84
C PRO A 132 12.42 -6.29 -12.47
N THR A 133 12.44 -5.19 -11.72
CA THR A 133 13.66 -4.50 -11.29
C THR A 133 14.16 -4.97 -9.93
N THR A 134 13.46 -5.88 -9.24
CA THR A 134 13.92 -6.37 -7.93
C THR A 134 15.13 -7.30 -8.09
N LYS A 135 16.07 -7.25 -7.13
CA LYS A 135 17.27 -8.10 -7.13
C LYS A 135 16.97 -9.61 -7.12
N ARG A 136 15.76 -10.00 -6.72
CA ARG A 136 15.32 -11.38 -6.60
C ARG A 136 14.36 -11.80 -7.73
N ALA A 137 14.13 -10.94 -8.72
CA ALA A 137 13.31 -11.28 -9.87
C ALA A 137 13.97 -12.39 -10.70
N CYS A 138 13.21 -13.43 -11.01
CA CYS A 138 13.61 -14.50 -11.93
C CYS A 138 13.95 -13.89 -13.30
N ALA A 139 15.18 -14.10 -13.76
CA ALA A 139 15.68 -13.49 -15.00
C ALA A 139 14.81 -13.86 -16.23
N ILE A 140 14.31 -15.10 -16.29
CA ILE A 140 13.42 -15.57 -17.36
C ILE A 140 12.09 -14.79 -17.33
N CYS A 141 11.46 -14.69 -16.15
CA CYS A 141 10.24 -13.92 -15.98
C CYS A 141 10.44 -12.44 -16.36
N VAL A 142 11.57 -11.84 -15.98
CA VAL A 142 11.91 -10.45 -16.36
C VAL A 142 12.00 -10.29 -17.87
N GLN A 143 12.63 -11.23 -18.57
CA GLN A 143 12.77 -11.18 -20.03
C GLN A 143 11.41 -11.25 -20.72
N VAL A 144 10.58 -12.25 -20.38
CA VAL A 144 9.25 -12.43 -21.00
C VAL A 144 8.37 -11.19 -20.79
N VAL A 145 8.36 -10.62 -19.58
CA VAL A 145 7.59 -9.41 -19.28
C VAL A 145 8.05 -8.22 -20.13
N ARG A 146 9.36 -8.05 -20.33
CA ARG A 146 9.92 -6.95 -21.15
C ARG A 146 9.60 -7.11 -22.63
N GLU A 147 9.66 -8.33 -23.15
CA GLU A 147 9.32 -8.63 -24.54
C GLU A 147 7.86 -8.29 -24.82
N GLN A 148 6.95 -8.60 -23.90
CA GLN A 148 5.52 -8.27 -24.06
C GLN A 148 5.18 -6.79 -23.83
N ALA A 149 5.99 -6.07 -23.03
CA ALA A 149 5.83 -4.64 -22.82
C ALA A 149 6.26 -3.79 -24.04
N THR A 150 6.82 -4.42 -25.08
CA THR A 150 7.19 -3.76 -26.33
C THR A 150 6.16 -4.14 -27.39
N PRO A 151 5.01 -3.44 -27.48
CA PRO A 151 4.06 -3.71 -28.56
C PRO A 151 4.74 -3.37 -29.89
N ASP A 152 4.65 -4.30 -30.85
CA ASP A 152 5.20 -4.17 -32.20
C ASP A 152 4.94 -2.77 -32.76
N ARG A 153 6.01 -2.13 -33.24
CA ARG A 153 6.03 -0.81 -33.87
C ARG A 153 6.16 -0.96 -35.37
#